data_AF-A0A059WPI0-F1
#
_entry.id   AF-A0A059WPI0-F1
#
_cell.length_a   1.000
_cell.length_b   1.000
_cell.length_c   1.000
_cell.angle_alpha   90.00
_cell.angle_beta   90.00
_cell.angle_gamma   90.00
#
_symmetry.space_group_name_H-M   'P 1'
#
loop_
_entity.id
_entity.type
_entity.pdbx_description
1 polymer ?
#
loop_
_entity_poly.entity_id
_entity_poly.type
_entity_poly.pdbx_seq_one_letter_code
_entity_poly.pdbx_strand_id
1 'polypeptide(L)'
;SVDEAVSAAAASLSFDARADAQRVVTENEADQIKLLLGITDDKARWSNWTTRLRAAAKLARLQYETFRRKPALDRLFLPLAAQLLHLVEEANAPAVEISASELTVYQTQHDLDTWLVPHIRESKPQTARMILLSSGSLQSVLKALQDVDATIHLLLLHPTQSLTRWQERNIKVSIDDLGRIGFQGYDKLSIRFYHVPAAVRGWAIGDVVGLSWYTYRDNPLLPVDDTRQITCIGHDNIVIVGNRQSEAGRKLADWFDREFDRLTCIERQLPTPQSSQAERANTPRRVIHWALLPA
;
A
#
# COMPACT_ATOMS: atom_id res chain seq x y z
N SER A 1 33.95 -17.55 3.07
CA SER A 1 32.79 -18.22 2.42
C SER A 1 31.82 -17.18 1.87
N VAL A 2 30.83 -17.56 1.03
CA VAL A 2 29.75 -16.64 0.61
C VAL A 2 29.04 -16.06 1.84
N ASP A 3 28.90 -16.85 2.92
CA ASP A 3 28.31 -16.41 4.17
C ASP A 3 29.12 -15.33 4.89
N GLU A 4 30.46 -15.37 4.85
CA GLU A 4 31.31 -14.31 5.43
C GLU A 4 31.22 -13.00 4.65
N ALA A 5 31.16 -13.05 3.31
CA ALA A 5 31.00 -11.86 2.47
C ALA A 5 29.61 -11.22 2.64
N VAL A 6 28.57 -12.05 2.78
CA VAL A 6 27.19 -11.61 3.06
C VAL A 6 27.07 -11.06 4.49
N SER A 7 27.75 -11.66 5.46
CA SER A 7 27.77 -11.20 6.85
C SER A 7 28.53 -9.87 6.99
N ALA A 8 29.66 -9.71 6.30
CA ALA A 8 30.41 -8.45 6.26
C ALA A 8 29.63 -7.31 5.56
N ALA A 9 28.94 -7.61 4.45
CA ALA A 9 28.08 -6.64 3.78
C ALA A 9 26.86 -6.23 4.63
N ALA A 10 26.25 -7.18 5.35
CA ALA A 10 25.16 -6.91 6.29
C ALA A 10 25.64 -6.13 7.52
N ALA A 11 26.84 -6.41 8.04
CA ALA A 11 27.46 -5.68 9.15
C ALA A 11 27.90 -4.26 8.76
N SER A 12 28.23 -4.01 7.47
CA SER A 12 28.52 -2.67 6.94
C SER A 12 27.28 -1.77 6.77
N LEU A 13 26.08 -2.36 6.89
CA LEU A 13 24.81 -1.66 6.90
C LEU A 13 24.37 -1.44 8.35
N SER A 14 25.16 -0.69 9.13
CA SER A 14 24.67 -0.20 10.42
C SER A 14 23.50 0.75 10.15
N PHE A 15 22.29 0.33 10.51
CA PHE A 15 21.09 1.14 10.34
C PHE A 15 21.03 2.19 11.45
N ASP A 16 21.48 3.40 11.15
CA ASP A 16 21.20 4.58 11.95
C ASP A 16 20.02 5.31 11.31
N ALA A 17 18.82 4.98 11.78
CA ALA A 17 17.57 5.53 11.25
C ALA A 17 17.57 7.07 11.23
N ARG A 18 18.24 7.71 12.19
CA ARG A 18 18.26 9.17 12.28
C ARG A 18 19.19 9.77 11.22
N ALA A 19 20.39 9.21 11.07
CA ALA A 19 21.32 9.64 10.03
C ALA A 19 20.79 9.34 8.62
N ASP A 20 20.17 8.18 8.41
CA ASP A 20 19.60 7.79 7.12
C ASP A 20 18.36 8.61 6.75
N ALA A 21 17.56 9.06 7.73
CA ALA A 21 16.45 9.97 7.48
C ALA A 21 16.92 11.36 7.03
N GLN A 22 17.99 11.91 7.63
CA GLN A 22 18.50 13.25 7.29
C GLN A 22 19.27 13.31 5.97
N ARG A 23 19.45 12.17 5.31
CA ARG A 23 20.23 12.05 4.09
C ARG A 23 19.44 12.54 2.87
N VAL A 24 20.10 13.27 1.98
CA VAL A 24 19.53 13.62 0.68
C VAL A 24 19.50 12.36 -0.21
N VAL A 25 18.34 12.10 -0.82
CA VAL A 25 18.13 11.06 -1.83
C VAL A 25 18.91 11.51 -3.06
N THR A 26 19.88 10.70 -3.45
CA THR A 26 20.64 10.95 -4.67
C THR A 26 19.76 10.71 -5.90
N GLU A 27 20.13 11.27 -7.06
CA GLU A 27 19.41 11.05 -8.32
C GLU A 27 19.28 9.54 -8.65
N ASN A 28 20.35 8.78 -8.44
CA ASN A 28 20.36 7.33 -8.63
C ASN A 28 19.37 6.59 -7.71
N GLU A 29 19.21 7.06 -6.48
CA GLU A 29 18.24 6.49 -5.54
C GLU A 29 16.82 6.92 -5.86
N ALA A 30 16.61 8.15 -6.31
CA ALA A 30 15.32 8.60 -6.81
C ALA A 30 14.86 7.73 -7.98
N ASP A 31 15.76 7.37 -8.90
CA ASP A 31 15.44 6.48 -10.02
C ASP A 31 15.20 5.03 -9.56
N GLN A 32 15.94 4.53 -8.57
CA GLN A 32 15.62 3.25 -7.93
C GLN A 32 14.23 3.26 -7.29
N ILE A 33 13.87 4.32 -6.56
CA ILE A 33 12.56 4.50 -5.93
C ILE A 33 11.46 4.54 -6.99
N LYS A 34 11.59 5.37 -8.03
CA LYS A 34 10.62 5.44 -9.14
C LYS A 34 10.42 4.07 -9.76
N LEU A 35 11.52 3.36 -10.01
CA LEU A 35 11.48 2.04 -10.62
C LEU A 35 10.81 1.02 -9.72
N LEU A 36 11.14 0.98 -8.42
CA LEU A 36 10.47 0.11 -7.44
C LEU A 36 8.98 0.44 -7.31
N LEU A 37 8.62 1.71 -7.20
CA LEU A 37 7.23 2.15 -7.09
C LEU A 37 6.45 2.02 -8.41
N GLY A 38 7.12 1.74 -9.53
CA GLY A 38 6.50 1.65 -10.86
C GLY A 38 6.04 3.01 -11.40
N ILE A 39 6.70 4.10 -10.98
CA ILE A 39 6.46 5.49 -11.40
C ILE A 39 7.47 5.86 -12.51
N THR A 40 7.68 4.96 -13.46
CA THR A 40 8.52 5.21 -14.64
C THR A 40 7.64 5.24 -15.90
N ASP A 41 8.08 6.00 -16.90
CA ASP A 41 7.37 6.18 -18.17
C ASP A 41 7.46 4.96 -19.11
N ASP A 42 8.14 3.89 -18.67
CA ASP A 42 8.53 2.76 -19.50
C ASP A 42 7.82 1.43 -19.10
N LYS A 43 8.25 0.34 -19.76
CA LYS A 43 7.77 -1.03 -19.52
C LYS A 43 7.95 -1.49 -18.06
N ALA A 44 8.82 -0.84 -17.26
CA ALA A 44 9.07 -1.26 -15.89
C ALA A 44 7.84 -1.08 -14.99
N ARG A 45 6.95 -0.11 -15.30
CA ARG A 45 5.64 0.06 -14.65
C ARG A 45 4.78 -1.20 -14.67
N TRP A 46 4.87 -1.96 -15.76
CA TRP A 46 4.10 -3.20 -15.97
C TRP A 46 4.87 -4.46 -15.59
N SER A 47 6.14 -4.31 -15.20
CA SER A 47 6.98 -5.44 -14.84
C SER A 47 6.71 -5.91 -13.40
N ASN A 48 6.86 -7.20 -13.17
CA ASN A 48 6.73 -7.77 -11.83
C ASN A 48 7.81 -7.20 -10.89
N TRP A 49 7.54 -7.25 -9.59
CA TRP A 49 8.47 -6.69 -8.60
C TRP A 49 9.88 -7.25 -8.70
N THR A 50 10.05 -8.56 -8.94
CA THR A 50 11.38 -9.17 -9.10
C THR A 50 12.20 -8.49 -10.19
N THR A 51 11.56 -8.18 -11.32
CA THR A 51 12.19 -7.48 -12.44
C THR A 51 12.60 -6.07 -12.03
N ARG A 52 11.69 -5.36 -11.36
CA ARG A 52 11.97 -4.01 -10.84
C ARG A 52 13.11 -4.03 -9.84
N LEU A 53 13.06 -4.93 -8.87
CA LEU A 53 14.06 -5.02 -7.82
C LEU A 53 15.44 -5.43 -8.35
N ARG A 54 15.52 -6.29 -9.38
CA ARG A 54 16.78 -6.57 -10.09
C ARG A 54 17.33 -5.36 -10.81
N ALA A 55 16.47 -4.58 -11.48
CA ALA A 55 16.89 -3.35 -12.14
C ALA A 55 17.35 -2.29 -11.13
N ALA A 56 16.64 -2.11 -10.02
CA ALA A 56 17.04 -1.22 -8.94
C ALA A 56 18.36 -1.67 -8.27
N ALA A 57 18.54 -2.96 -8.01
CA ALA A 57 19.79 -3.51 -7.49
C ALA A 57 20.98 -3.22 -8.44
N LYS A 58 20.76 -3.34 -9.76
CA LYS A 58 21.76 -3.01 -10.77
C LYS A 58 22.14 -1.51 -10.73
N LEU A 59 21.16 -0.62 -10.57
CA LEU A 59 21.39 0.82 -10.38
C LEU A 59 22.18 1.11 -9.10
N ALA A 60 21.89 0.38 -8.02
CA ALA A 60 22.60 0.47 -6.74
C ALA A 60 24.00 -0.17 -6.77
N ARG A 61 24.36 -0.89 -7.84
CA ARG A 61 25.57 -1.74 -7.92
C ARG A 61 25.64 -2.77 -6.77
N LEU A 62 24.49 -3.28 -6.36
CA LEU A 62 24.36 -4.29 -5.30
C LEU A 62 23.92 -5.62 -5.90
N GLN A 63 24.30 -6.71 -5.23
CA GLN A 63 23.74 -8.03 -5.53
C GLN A 63 22.24 -8.04 -5.21
N TYR A 64 21.45 -8.71 -6.04
CA TYR A 64 19.99 -8.78 -5.92
C TYR A 64 19.56 -9.29 -4.53
N GLU A 65 20.26 -10.31 -4.02
CA GLU A 65 20.02 -10.99 -2.75
C GLU A 65 20.29 -10.10 -1.53
N THR A 66 21.19 -9.12 -1.67
CA THR A 66 21.47 -8.11 -0.65
C THR A 66 20.45 -6.99 -0.72
N PHE A 67 20.16 -6.50 -1.92
CA PHE A 67 19.26 -5.37 -2.14
C PHE A 67 17.80 -5.68 -1.76
N ARG A 68 17.35 -6.93 -1.92
CA ARG A 68 15.98 -7.35 -1.57
C ARG A 68 15.67 -7.35 -0.07
N ARG A 69 16.68 -7.20 0.78
CA ARG A 69 16.53 -7.28 2.25
C ARG A 69 15.99 -5.97 2.82
N LYS A 70 15.19 -6.07 3.89
CA LYS A 70 14.54 -4.92 4.55
C LYS A 70 15.51 -3.75 4.85
N PRO A 71 16.73 -3.95 5.41
CA PRO A 71 17.62 -2.82 5.71
C PRO A 71 18.03 -2.01 4.48
N ALA A 72 18.26 -2.66 3.33
CA ALA A 72 18.62 -1.97 2.09
C ALA A 72 17.44 -1.16 1.53
N LEU A 73 16.23 -1.74 1.57
CA LEU A 73 15.01 -1.06 1.14
C LEU A 73 14.65 0.09 2.09
N ASP A 74 14.73 -0.11 3.40
CA ASP A 74 14.47 0.93 4.40
C ASP A 74 15.42 2.11 4.20
N ARG A 75 16.72 1.86 4.00
CA ARG A 75 17.71 2.92 3.74
C ARG A 75 17.43 3.72 2.48
N LEU A 76 16.75 3.11 1.50
CA LEU A 76 16.32 3.78 0.28
C LEU A 76 15.05 4.62 0.51
N PHE A 77 14.05 4.08 1.19
CA PHE A 77 12.74 4.74 1.37
C PHE A 77 12.71 5.71 2.56
N LEU A 78 13.58 5.55 3.55
CA LEU A 78 13.59 6.40 4.75
C LEU A 78 13.94 7.87 4.43
N PRO A 79 14.98 8.19 3.64
CA PRO A 79 15.24 9.57 3.26
C PRO A 79 14.20 10.13 2.27
N LEU A 80 13.47 9.30 1.53
CA LEU A 80 12.29 9.76 0.78
C LEU A 80 11.17 10.17 1.74
N ALA A 81 10.86 9.33 2.74
CA ALA A 81 9.88 9.66 3.76
C ALA A 81 10.28 10.95 4.50
N ALA A 82 11.56 11.08 4.84
CA ALA A 82 12.11 12.25 5.49
C ALA A 82 12.17 13.48 4.57
N GLN A 83 12.32 13.36 3.25
CA GLN A 83 12.18 14.49 2.33
C GLN A 83 10.73 14.90 2.13
N LEU A 84 9.80 13.93 2.06
CA LEU A 84 8.38 14.22 2.09
C LEU A 84 8.00 14.94 3.39
N LEU A 85 8.68 14.65 4.50
CA LEU A 85 8.60 15.41 5.75
C LEU A 85 9.33 16.75 5.67
N HIS A 86 10.54 16.82 5.12
CA HIS A 86 11.37 18.03 5.14
C HIS A 86 10.82 19.12 4.20
N LEU A 87 10.20 18.72 3.08
CA LEU A 87 9.36 19.58 2.25
C LEU A 87 8.19 20.20 3.03
N VAL A 88 7.91 19.71 4.24
CA VAL A 88 6.92 20.23 5.20
C VAL A 88 7.60 20.87 6.43
N GLU A 89 8.84 20.49 6.78
CA GLU A 89 9.59 21.00 7.95
C GLU A 89 10.36 22.32 7.74
N GLU A 90 10.41 22.94 6.55
CA GLU A 90 10.87 24.34 6.39
C GLU A 90 10.00 25.37 7.19
N ALA A 91 9.08 24.91 8.05
CA ALA A 91 8.28 25.67 9.01
C ALA A 91 8.67 25.50 10.52
N ASN A 92 9.84 24.93 10.85
CA ASN A 92 10.48 24.79 12.18
C ASN A 92 10.12 23.57 13.07
N ALA A 93 11.15 23.09 13.79
CA ALA A 93 11.22 21.93 14.71
C ALA A 93 11.16 22.37 16.21
N PRO A 94 11.00 21.50 17.26
CA PRO A 94 11.44 20.08 17.33
C PRO A 94 10.56 19.02 18.06
N ALA A 95 10.83 17.75 17.70
CA ALA A 95 10.81 16.47 18.46
C ALA A 95 9.51 15.65 18.71
N VAL A 96 9.55 14.37 18.29
CA VAL A 96 8.84 13.13 18.77
C VAL A 96 7.31 13.10 18.76
N GLU A 97 6.67 14.23 18.59
CA GLU A 97 5.35 14.39 18.02
C GLU A 97 5.58 15.49 16.99
N ILE A 98 5.71 15.13 15.70
CA ILE A 98 5.91 16.14 14.64
C ILE A 98 4.56 16.87 14.46
N SER A 99 4.23 17.74 15.41
CA SER A 99 3.03 18.58 15.47
C SER A 99 3.42 20.05 15.22
N ALA A 100 4.35 20.26 14.29
CA ALA A 100 4.66 21.57 13.71
C ALA A 100 4.62 21.53 12.17
N SER A 101 4.62 20.34 11.59
CA SER A 101 4.36 20.09 10.20
C SER A 101 2.89 19.71 10.10
N GLU A 102 2.18 20.28 9.15
CA GLU A 102 0.78 19.98 8.84
C GLU A 102 0.47 18.48 8.54
N LEU A 103 1.51 17.63 8.61
CA LEU A 103 1.51 16.18 8.51
C LEU A 103 2.12 15.51 9.77
N THR A 104 1.57 14.36 10.14
CA THR A 104 2.05 13.47 11.20
C THR A 104 2.59 12.17 10.60
N VAL A 105 3.66 11.59 11.15
CA VAL A 105 4.22 10.33 10.66
C VAL A 105 4.22 9.24 11.71
N TYR A 106 3.75 8.07 11.30
CA TYR A 106 3.71 6.84 12.10
C TYR A 106 4.65 5.82 11.48
N GLN A 107 5.42 5.10 12.31
CA GLN A 107 6.38 4.10 11.80
C GLN A 107 5.67 2.88 11.22
N THR A 108 4.56 2.49 11.83
CA THR A 108 3.76 1.33 11.41
C THR A 108 2.26 1.65 11.46
N GLN A 109 1.44 0.79 10.83
CA GLN A 109 -0.01 0.84 10.97
C GLN A 109 -0.46 0.59 12.41
N HIS A 110 0.28 -0.22 13.17
CA HIS A 110 -0.05 -0.48 14.57
C HIS A 110 0.02 0.80 15.41
N ASP A 111 1.09 1.58 15.24
CA ASP A 111 1.24 2.86 15.94
C ASP A 111 0.11 3.82 15.55
N LEU A 112 -0.22 3.88 14.26
CA LEU A 112 -1.32 4.69 13.74
C LEU A 112 -2.69 4.29 14.33
N ASP A 113 -2.97 2.99 14.44
CA ASP A 113 -4.26 2.48 14.93
C ASP A 113 -4.60 2.98 16.34
N THR A 114 -3.59 3.17 17.20
CA THR A 114 -3.75 3.68 18.57
C THR A 114 -4.37 5.08 18.61
N TRP A 115 -4.14 5.89 17.57
CA TRP A 115 -4.71 7.22 17.41
C TRP A 115 -5.94 7.23 16.50
N LEU A 116 -5.87 6.54 15.36
CA LEU A 116 -6.88 6.63 14.31
C LEU A 116 -8.23 6.05 14.74
N VAL A 117 -8.24 4.94 15.48
CA VAL A 117 -9.50 4.30 15.93
C VAL A 117 -10.28 5.19 16.91
N PRO A 118 -9.66 5.75 17.98
CA PRO A 118 -10.30 6.78 18.79
C PRO A 118 -10.78 7.99 17.99
N HIS A 119 -9.93 8.53 17.10
CA HIS A 119 -10.27 9.69 16.27
C HIS A 119 -11.54 9.45 15.44
N ILE A 120 -11.69 8.27 14.83
CA ILE A 120 -12.90 7.90 14.07
C ILE A 120 -14.15 7.92 14.96
N ARG A 121 -14.06 7.34 16.16
CA ARG A 121 -15.19 7.27 17.11
C ARG A 121 -15.63 8.63 17.61
N GLU A 122 -14.67 9.54 17.81
CA GLU A 122 -14.91 10.90 18.29
C GLU A 122 -15.43 11.81 17.17
N SER A 123 -14.74 11.83 16.02
CA SER A 123 -15.08 12.70 14.89
C SER A 123 -16.31 12.25 14.10
N LYS A 124 -16.68 10.96 14.18
CA LYS A 124 -17.84 10.35 13.50
C LYS A 124 -17.89 10.73 12.01
N PRO A 125 -16.83 10.40 11.24
CA PRO A 125 -16.74 10.77 9.84
C PRO A 125 -17.90 10.14 9.07
N GLN A 126 -18.49 10.90 8.14
CA GLN A 126 -19.61 10.42 7.33
C GLN A 126 -19.18 9.46 6.21
N THR A 127 -17.94 9.61 5.73
CA THR A 127 -17.41 8.87 4.59
C THR A 127 -15.95 8.51 4.78
N ALA A 128 -15.57 7.33 4.28
CA ALA A 128 -14.20 6.87 4.18
C ALA A 128 -13.92 6.30 2.78
N ARG A 129 -12.78 6.66 2.20
CA ARG A 129 -12.24 6.07 0.95
C ARG A 129 -10.91 5.41 1.27
N MET A 130 -10.65 4.19 0.80
CA MET A 130 -9.42 3.47 1.12
C MET A 130 -8.88 2.69 -0.09
N ILE A 131 -7.56 2.70 -0.28
CA ILE A 131 -6.82 1.91 -1.28
C ILE A 131 -6.00 0.87 -0.53
N LEU A 132 -6.29 -0.41 -0.73
CA LEU A 132 -5.68 -1.50 0.03
C LEU A 132 -5.33 -2.70 -0.86
N LEU A 133 -4.30 -3.45 -0.50
CA LEU A 133 -4.02 -4.77 -1.03
C LEU A 133 -5.07 -5.78 -0.53
N SER A 134 -5.30 -5.77 0.78
CA SER A 134 -6.29 -6.57 1.50
C SER A 134 -6.74 -5.82 2.75
N SER A 135 -7.87 -6.20 3.34
CA SER A 135 -8.43 -5.57 4.55
C SER A 135 -7.80 -6.05 5.86
N GLY A 136 -6.97 -7.10 5.83
CA GLY A 136 -6.49 -7.78 7.03
C GLY A 136 -5.82 -6.85 8.06
N SER A 137 -5.03 -5.88 7.62
CA SER A 137 -4.33 -4.95 8.53
C SER A 137 -5.16 -3.75 8.99
N LEU A 138 -6.43 -3.63 8.59
CA LEU A 138 -7.29 -2.49 8.91
C LEU A 138 -8.66 -2.90 9.46
N GLN A 139 -8.79 -4.13 9.95
CA GLN A 139 -10.06 -4.60 10.53
C GLN A 139 -10.55 -3.73 11.69
N SER A 140 -9.63 -3.27 12.55
CA SER A 140 -9.88 -2.32 13.64
C SER A 140 -10.51 -1.01 13.15
N VAL A 141 -9.89 -0.40 12.15
CA VAL A 141 -10.32 0.85 11.51
C VAL A 141 -11.67 0.67 10.82
N LEU A 142 -11.83 -0.40 10.04
CA LEU A 142 -13.07 -0.74 9.36
C LEU A 142 -14.22 -0.95 10.34
N LYS A 143 -13.97 -1.63 11.46
CA LYS A 143 -14.96 -1.82 12.51
C LYS A 143 -15.34 -0.50 13.17
N ALA A 144 -14.38 0.37 13.46
CA ALA A 144 -14.64 1.69 14.02
C ALA A 144 -15.50 2.56 13.08
N LEU A 145 -15.25 2.51 11.76
CA LEU A 145 -16.06 3.20 10.75
C LEU A 145 -17.50 2.67 10.70
N GLN A 146 -17.67 1.35 10.81
CA GLN A 146 -18.99 0.73 10.91
C GLN A 146 -19.73 1.16 12.19
N ASP A 147 -19.03 1.20 13.33
CA ASP A 147 -19.60 1.58 14.63
C ASP A 147 -20.16 3.02 14.64
N VAL A 148 -19.57 3.91 13.84
CA VAL A 148 -20.04 5.31 13.66
C VAL A 148 -20.92 5.49 12.42
N ASP A 149 -21.32 4.38 11.78
CA ASP A 149 -22.25 4.34 10.66
C ASP A 149 -21.80 5.14 9.40
N ALA A 150 -20.48 5.14 9.14
CA ALA A 150 -19.86 5.82 8.00
C ALA A 150 -20.04 5.06 6.67
N THR A 151 -20.17 5.78 5.55
CA THR A 151 -20.09 5.17 4.21
C THR A 151 -18.66 4.81 3.87
N ILE A 152 -18.40 3.54 3.54
CA ILE A 152 -17.04 3.02 3.30
C ILE A 152 -16.88 2.63 1.83
N HIS A 153 -15.91 3.25 1.16
CA HIS A 153 -15.51 2.92 -0.20
C HIS A 153 -14.12 2.26 -0.19
N LEU A 154 -14.07 0.95 -0.40
CA LEU A 154 -12.84 0.18 -0.46
C LEU A 154 -12.45 -0.11 -1.90
N LEU A 155 -11.21 0.22 -2.23
CA LEU A 155 -10.56 -0.16 -3.48
C LEU A 155 -9.50 -1.22 -3.15
N LEU A 156 -9.81 -2.48 -3.42
CA LEU A 156 -8.97 -3.64 -3.12
C LEU A 156 -8.20 -4.12 -4.34
N LEU A 157 -7.04 -4.77 -4.16
CA LEU A 157 -6.34 -5.39 -5.28
C LEU A 157 -7.18 -6.57 -5.81
N HIS A 158 -7.39 -6.64 -7.13
CA HIS A 158 -8.04 -7.82 -7.70
C HIS A 158 -7.16 -9.07 -7.49
N PRO A 159 -7.71 -10.23 -7.05
CA PRO A 159 -6.92 -11.41 -6.74
C PRO A 159 -6.00 -11.87 -7.88
N THR A 160 -6.40 -11.67 -9.14
CA THR A 160 -5.61 -12.07 -10.32
C THR A 160 -4.33 -11.25 -10.52
N GLN A 161 -4.17 -10.14 -9.81
CA GLN A 161 -2.95 -9.32 -9.82
C GLN A 161 -1.96 -9.70 -8.73
N SER A 162 -2.26 -10.73 -7.95
CA SER A 162 -1.37 -11.24 -6.92
C SER A 162 -0.08 -11.78 -7.52
N LEU A 163 1.06 -11.58 -6.86
CA LEU A 163 2.33 -12.12 -7.35
C LEU A 163 2.48 -13.61 -7.07
N THR A 164 1.82 -14.12 -6.04
CA THR A 164 1.89 -15.52 -5.61
C THR A 164 0.50 -16.06 -5.30
N ARG A 165 0.33 -17.39 -5.41
CA ARG A 165 -0.91 -18.07 -5.01
C ARG A 165 -1.27 -17.87 -3.54
N TRP A 166 -0.26 -17.68 -2.69
CA TRP A 166 -0.47 -17.39 -1.27
C TRP A 166 -1.08 -15.99 -1.08
N GLN A 167 -0.55 -14.97 -1.77
CA GLN A 167 -1.15 -13.64 -1.77
C GLN A 167 -2.58 -13.67 -2.33
N GLU A 168 -2.79 -14.37 -3.44
CA GLU A 168 -4.12 -14.52 -4.04
C GLU A 168 -5.13 -15.11 -3.06
N ARG A 169 -4.73 -16.18 -2.36
CA ARG A 169 -5.56 -16.81 -1.33
C ARG A 169 -5.87 -15.84 -0.19
N ASN A 170 -4.87 -15.09 0.30
CA ASN A 170 -5.08 -14.13 1.39
C ASN A 170 -6.02 -13.00 0.99
N ILE A 171 -5.92 -12.49 -0.24
CA ILE A 171 -6.83 -11.47 -0.75
C ILE A 171 -8.25 -12.04 -0.84
N LYS A 172 -8.41 -13.25 -1.39
CA LYS A 172 -9.72 -13.93 -1.45
C LYS A 172 -10.36 -14.11 -0.07
N VAL A 173 -9.60 -14.62 0.89
CA VAL A 173 -10.07 -14.78 2.29
C VAL A 173 -10.48 -13.43 2.87
N SER A 174 -9.65 -12.39 2.68
CA SER A 174 -9.95 -11.04 3.16
C SER A 174 -11.22 -10.44 2.54
N ILE A 175 -11.52 -10.72 1.27
CA ILE A 175 -12.76 -10.33 0.61
C ILE A 175 -13.96 -11.10 1.20
N ASP A 176 -13.81 -12.42 1.37
CA ASP A 176 -14.85 -13.27 1.95
C ASP A 176 -15.18 -12.83 3.39
N ASP A 177 -14.16 -12.53 4.21
CA ASP A 177 -14.30 -12.08 5.59
C ASP A 177 -15.05 -10.74 5.67
N LEU A 178 -14.77 -9.80 4.76
CA LEU A 178 -15.51 -8.54 4.68
C LEU A 178 -17.00 -8.81 4.41
N GLY A 179 -17.32 -9.58 3.37
CA GLY A 179 -18.69 -9.78 2.94
C GLY A 179 -19.53 -10.68 3.86
N ARG A 180 -18.90 -11.68 4.48
CA ARG A 180 -19.62 -12.73 5.22
C ARG A 180 -19.62 -12.55 6.73
N ILE A 181 -18.56 -11.96 7.29
CA ILE A 181 -18.35 -11.95 8.75
C ILE A 181 -18.43 -10.53 9.29
N GLY A 182 -17.65 -9.60 8.75
CA GLY A 182 -17.52 -8.26 9.31
C GLY A 182 -18.66 -7.30 8.95
N PHE A 183 -19.13 -7.35 7.70
CA PHE A 183 -20.05 -6.36 7.13
C PHE A 183 -21.35 -6.97 6.60
N GLN A 184 -21.74 -8.14 7.12
CA GLN A 184 -23.01 -8.76 6.73
C GLN A 184 -24.18 -7.81 7.03
N GLY A 185 -24.94 -7.45 5.99
CA GLY A 185 -26.07 -6.54 6.09
C GLY A 185 -25.72 -5.05 6.18
N TYR A 186 -24.44 -4.68 6.08
CA TYR A 186 -24.03 -3.28 6.07
C TYR A 186 -24.07 -2.71 4.64
N ASP A 187 -25.15 -1.99 4.31
CA ASP A 187 -25.43 -1.47 2.96
C ASP A 187 -24.56 -0.27 2.55
N LYS A 188 -23.86 0.34 3.51
CA LYS A 188 -22.94 1.46 3.33
C LYS A 188 -21.51 1.07 2.96
N LEU A 189 -21.22 -0.22 2.75
CA LEU A 189 -19.93 -0.68 2.25
C LEU A 189 -19.96 -0.89 0.73
N SER A 190 -19.07 -0.22 0.01
CA SER A 190 -18.83 -0.43 -1.41
C SER A 190 -17.40 -0.95 -1.62
N ILE A 191 -17.27 -2.10 -2.28
CA ILE A 191 -15.98 -2.70 -2.65
C ILE A 191 -15.83 -2.63 -4.17
N ARG A 192 -14.68 -2.14 -4.64
CA ARG A 192 -14.23 -2.16 -6.04
C ARG A 192 -12.83 -2.74 -6.14
N PHE A 193 -12.42 -3.13 -7.34
CA PHE A 193 -11.12 -3.76 -7.55
C PHE A 193 -10.24 -3.01 -8.54
N TYR A 194 -8.99 -2.75 -8.16
CA TYR A 194 -7.96 -2.26 -9.09
C TYR A 194 -7.09 -3.39 -9.62
N HIS A 195 -6.57 -3.19 -10.83
CA HIS A 195 -5.95 -4.25 -11.63
C HIS A 195 -4.47 -3.98 -11.98
N VAL A 196 -3.79 -3.19 -11.15
CA VAL A 196 -2.35 -2.93 -11.28
C VAL A 196 -1.63 -3.39 -10.02
N PRO A 197 -0.33 -3.75 -10.09
CA PRO A 197 0.43 -4.13 -8.90
C PRO A 197 0.29 -3.08 -7.78
N ALA A 198 0.06 -3.56 -6.56
CA ALA A 198 -0.08 -2.70 -5.38
C ALA A 198 1.23 -1.97 -5.09
N ALA A 199 1.23 -0.65 -5.27
CA ALA A 199 2.36 0.21 -4.91
C ALA A 199 2.05 1.10 -3.70
N VAL A 200 0.78 1.48 -3.57
CA VAL A 200 0.31 2.49 -2.62
C VAL A 200 -0.80 1.91 -1.77
N ARG A 201 -0.81 2.29 -0.50
CA ARG A 201 -1.94 2.12 0.42
C ARG A 201 -2.31 3.48 0.99
N GLY A 202 -3.58 3.73 1.18
CA GLY A 202 -3.98 5.00 1.77
C GLY A 202 -5.45 5.02 2.13
N TRP A 203 -5.83 6.07 2.81
CA TRP A 203 -7.21 6.31 3.21
C TRP A 203 -7.47 7.80 3.33
N ALA A 204 -8.70 8.21 3.07
CA ALA A 204 -9.24 9.52 3.41
C ALA A 204 -10.49 9.29 4.25
N ILE A 205 -10.46 9.75 5.50
CA ILE A 205 -11.50 9.50 6.51
C ILE A 205 -11.87 10.84 7.13
N GLY A 206 -13.04 11.38 6.78
CA GLY A 206 -13.44 12.71 7.24
C GLY A 206 -12.44 13.81 6.85
N ASP A 207 -11.86 14.46 7.86
CA ASP A 207 -10.90 15.55 7.75
C ASP A 207 -9.44 15.09 7.68
N VAL A 208 -9.15 13.79 7.75
CA VAL A 208 -7.79 13.26 7.75
C VAL A 208 -7.54 12.36 6.54
N VAL A 209 -6.31 12.42 6.02
CA VAL A 209 -5.83 11.57 4.93
C VAL A 209 -4.54 10.88 5.37
N GLY A 210 -4.42 9.59 5.10
CA GLY A 210 -3.22 8.79 5.37
C GLY A 210 -2.70 8.15 4.09
N LEU A 211 -1.39 8.18 3.90
CA LEU A 211 -0.69 7.58 2.78
C LEU A 211 0.48 6.73 3.28
N SER A 212 0.62 5.56 2.70
CA SER A 212 1.78 4.70 2.85
C SER A 212 1.99 3.92 1.55
N TRP A 213 3.02 3.09 1.49
CA TRP A 213 3.35 2.31 0.31
C TRP A 213 3.39 0.82 0.64
N TYR A 214 3.29 0.01 -0.41
CA TYR A 214 3.61 -1.40 -0.33
C TYR A 214 5.06 -1.61 -0.70
N THR A 215 5.74 -2.46 0.06
CA THR A 215 7.03 -3.02 -0.28
C THR A 215 6.83 -4.49 -0.58
N TYR A 216 7.47 -4.99 -1.62
CA TYR A 216 7.52 -6.41 -1.86
C TYR A 216 8.87 -6.92 -1.39
N ARG A 217 8.83 -7.88 -0.48
CA ARG A 217 10.04 -8.41 0.14
C ARG A 217 9.89 -9.88 0.40
N ASP A 218 10.97 -10.50 0.80
CA ASP A 218 10.95 -11.90 1.17
C ASP A 218 10.09 -12.13 2.42
N ASN A 219 9.28 -13.17 2.39
CA ASN A 219 8.49 -13.63 3.50
C ASN A 219 9.44 -14.34 4.47
N PRO A 220 9.67 -13.79 5.68
CA PRO A 220 10.62 -14.37 6.62
C PRO A 220 10.18 -15.75 7.13
N LEU A 221 8.92 -16.13 6.92
CA LEU A 221 8.37 -17.42 7.32
C LEU A 221 8.59 -18.53 6.27
N LEU A 222 9.14 -18.20 5.10
CA LEU A 222 9.39 -19.15 4.03
C LEU A 222 10.90 -19.35 3.79
N PRO A 223 11.34 -20.56 3.38
CA PRO A 223 12.73 -20.81 3.02
C PRO A 223 13.26 -19.83 1.96
N VAL A 224 14.57 -19.54 2.00
CA VAL A 224 15.23 -18.57 1.11
C VAL A 224 15.07 -18.90 -0.38
N ASP A 225 14.87 -20.18 -0.71
CA ASP A 225 14.72 -20.67 -2.07
C ASP A 225 13.25 -20.93 -2.46
N ASP A 226 12.28 -20.57 -1.61
CA ASP A 226 10.87 -20.75 -1.92
C ASP A 226 10.42 -19.71 -2.94
N THR A 227 9.94 -20.15 -4.11
CA THR A 227 9.40 -19.23 -5.13
C THR A 227 8.18 -18.42 -4.66
N ARG A 228 7.53 -18.82 -3.55
CA ARG A 228 6.46 -18.08 -2.87
C ARG A 228 6.98 -17.01 -1.89
N GLN A 229 8.29 -16.87 -1.76
CA GLN A 229 8.92 -15.99 -0.79
C GLN A 229 8.52 -14.52 -1.00
N ILE A 230 8.23 -14.07 -2.22
CA ILE A 230 7.84 -12.67 -2.42
C ILE A 230 6.45 -12.40 -1.82
N THR A 231 6.42 -11.55 -0.80
CA THR A 231 5.21 -11.06 -0.14
C THR A 231 5.10 -9.55 -0.28
N CYS A 232 3.88 -9.07 -0.51
CA CYS A 232 3.54 -7.65 -0.53
C CYS A 232 3.15 -7.23 0.89
N ILE A 233 3.96 -6.37 1.50
CA ILE A 233 3.77 -5.92 2.87
C ILE A 233 3.65 -4.40 2.87
N GLY A 234 2.72 -3.88 3.67
CA GLY A 234 2.65 -2.44 3.89
C GLY A 234 2.29 -2.04 5.31
N HIS A 235 2.01 -3.00 6.22
CA HIS A 235 1.51 -2.66 7.56
C HIS A 235 2.61 -2.22 8.52
N ASP A 236 3.86 -2.52 8.19
CA ASP A 236 5.05 -2.09 8.92
C ASP A 236 5.85 -1.02 8.15
N ASN A 237 5.27 -0.49 7.08
CA ASN A 237 5.82 0.66 6.39
C ASN A 237 5.31 1.94 7.05
N ILE A 238 6.10 3.00 6.91
CA ILE A 238 5.78 4.34 7.40
C ILE A 238 4.44 4.81 6.81
N VAL A 239 3.64 5.47 7.64
CA VAL A 239 2.39 6.12 7.24
C VAL A 239 2.49 7.62 7.48
N ILE A 240 2.21 8.40 6.45
CA ILE A 240 2.15 9.86 6.48
C ILE A 240 0.68 10.24 6.55
N VAL A 241 0.29 10.96 7.59
CA VAL A 241 -1.07 11.44 7.84
C VAL A 241 -1.10 12.95 7.73
N GLY A 242 -2.14 13.52 7.13
CA GLY A 242 -2.34 14.96 7.04
C GLY A 242 -3.78 15.35 7.36
N ASN A 243 -3.95 16.55 7.91
CA ASN A 243 -5.27 17.16 8.07
C ASN A 243 -5.67 17.87 6.77
N ARG A 244 -6.81 17.55 6.17
CA ARG A 244 -7.28 18.15 4.91
C ARG A 244 -7.54 19.65 4.99
N GLN A 245 -7.60 20.24 6.18
CA GLN A 245 -7.72 21.68 6.38
C GLN A 245 -6.37 22.41 6.32
N SER A 246 -5.27 21.67 6.40
CA SER A 246 -3.91 22.18 6.30
C SER A 246 -3.44 22.23 4.84
N GLU A 247 -2.46 23.06 4.48
CA GLU A 247 -1.94 23.15 3.11
C GLU A 247 -1.31 21.84 2.63
N ALA A 248 -0.42 21.26 3.42
CA ALA A 248 0.24 19.99 3.13
C ALA A 248 -0.77 18.84 3.10
N GLY A 249 -1.73 18.83 4.03
CA GLY A 249 -2.78 17.81 4.05
C GLY A 249 -3.74 17.93 2.87
N ARG A 250 -4.02 19.14 2.36
CA ARG A 250 -4.73 19.32 1.08
C ARG A 250 -3.94 18.73 -0.08
N LYS A 251 -2.63 19.01 -0.19
CA LYS A 251 -1.77 18.43 -1.25
C LYS A 251 -1.77 16.90 -1.19
N LEU A 252 -1.67 16.33 0.01
CA LEU A 252 -1.72 14.88 0.23
C LEU A 252 -3.09 14.30 -0.14
N ALA A 253 -4.18 14.99 0.21
CA ALA A 253 -5.55 14.60 -0.14
C ALA A 253 -5.78 14.65 -1.65
N ASP A 254 -5.35 15.72 -2.33
CA ASP A 254 -5.46 15.86 -3.79
C ASP A 254 -4.67 14.75 -4.51
N TRP A 255 -3.51 14.38 -3.98
CA TRP A 255 -2.75 13.24 -4.49
C TRP A 255 -3.53 11.93 -4.29
N PHE A 256 -4.04 11.68 -3.08
CA PHE A 256 -4.80 10.47 -2.76
C PHE A 256 -6.06 10.34 -3.63
N ASP A 257 -6.85 11.41 -3.75
CA ASP A 257 -8.10 11.42 -4.50
C ASP A 257 -7.83 11.14 -6.00
N ARG A 258 -6.80 11.77 -6.59
CA ARG A 258 -6.37 11.47 -7.97
C ARG A 258 -5.97 10.01 -8.16
N GLU A 259 -5.20 9.45 -7.23
CA GLU A 259 -4.74 8.07 -7.32
C GLU A 259 -5.90 7.07 -7.15
N PHE A 260 -6.82 7.34 -6.21
CA PHE A 260 -8.04 6.55 -6.02
C PHE A 260 -8.88 6.54 -7.30
N ASP A 261 -9.11 7.70 -7.90
CA ASP A 261 -9.92 7.83 -9.11
C ASP A 261 -9.24 7.16 -10.31
N ARG A 262 -7.92 7.34 -10.46
CA ARG A 262 -7.12 6.69 -11.50
C ARG A 262 -7.24 5.17 -11.42
N LEU A 263 -7.04 4.60 -10.23
CA LEU A 263 -7.12 3.15 -10.00
C LEU A 263 -8.55 2.63 -10.21
N THR A 264 -9.57 3.43 -9.88
CA THR A 264 -10.98 3.10 -10.13
C THR A 264 -11.32 3.10 -11.62
N CYS A 265 -10.77 4.03 -12.41
CA CYS A 265 -11.07 4.13 -13.85
C CYS A 265 -10.48 2.99 -14.68
N ILE A 266 -9.32 2.44 -14.26
CA ILE A 266 -8.67 1.31 -14.96
C ILE A 266 -9.56 0.06 -14.97
N GLU A 267 -10.36 -0.15 -13.91
CA GLU A 267 -11.33 -1.26 -13.83
C GLU A 267 -12.30 -1.27 -15.04
N ARG A 268 -12.71 -0.09 -15.52
CA ARG A 268 -13.69 0.05 -16.61
C ARG A 268 -13.12 -0.23 -18.00
N GLN A 269 -11.80 -0.24 -18.16
CA GLN A 269 -11.14 -0.35 -19.46
C GLN A 269 -10.64 -1.77 -19.76
N LEU A 270 -10.74 -2.70 -18.81
CA LEU A 270 -10.45 -4.09 -19.12
C LEU A 270 -11.51 -4.63 -20.08
N PRO A 271 -11.10 -5.16 -21.25
CA PRO A 271 -12.04 -5.71 -22.21
C PRO A 271 -12.86 -6.77 -21.50
N THR A 272 -14.18 -6.57 -21.46
CA THR A 272 -15.10 -7.63 -21.05
C THR A 272 -14.78 -8.83 -21.95
N PRO A 273 -14.54 -10.04 -21.41
CA PRO A 273 -14.32 -11.21 -22.24
C PRO A 273 -15.61 -11.49 -23.03
N GLN A 274 -15.72 -10.91 -24.22
CA GLN A 274 -16.82 -11.10 -25.16
C GLN A 274 -16.24 -11.16 -26.57
N SER A 275 -15.76 -12.34 -26.95
CA SER A 275 -15.77 -12.85 -28.34
C SER A 275 -15.09 -14.23 -28.48
N SER A 276 -15.31 -15.16 -27.56
CA SER A 276 -14.97 -16.57 -27.81
C SER A 276 -15.97 -17.60 -27.32
N GLN A 277 -17.18 -17.20 -26.88
CA GLN A 277 -18.30 -18.13 -26.67
C GLN A 277 -19.64 -17.45 -27.02
N ALA A 278 -19.80 -17.12 -28.30
CA ALA A 278 -21.12 -17.09 -28.90
C ALA A 278 -21.56 -18.55 -29.10
N GLU A 279 -22.11 -19.18 -28.05
CA GLU A 279 -23.05 -20.30 -28.13
C GLU A 279 -23.40 -20.77 -26.70
N ARG A 280 -24.44 -20.16 -26.12
CA ARG A 280 -25.52 -20.83 -25.38
C ARG A 280 -26.51 -19.81 -24.81
N ALA A 281 -27.62 -19.72 -25.55
CA ALA A 281 -28.99 -19.39 -25.21
C ALA A 281 -29.32 -18.61 -23.91
N ASN A 282 -29.95 -17.45 -24.13
CA ASN A 282 -31.15 -16.93 -23.46
C ASN A 282 -31.26 -17.11 -21.93
N THR A 283 -30.85 -16.08 -21.18
CA THR A 283 -31.35 -15.80 -19.83
C THR A 283 -31.43 -14.28 -19.63
N PRO A 284 -32.49 -13.71 -19.01
CA PRO A 284 -32.62 -12.27 -18.82
C PRO A 284 -31.48 -11.73 -17.95
N ARG A 285 -30.75 -10.73 -18.46
CA ARG A 285 -29.65 -10.06 -17.73
C ARG A 285 -30.19 -9.25 -16.55
N ARG A 286 -30.10 -9.79 -15.34
CA ARG A 286 -29.89 -9.00 -14.11
C ARG A 286 -28.39 -8.70 -13.98
N VAL A 287 -28.04 -7.49 -13.58
CA VAL A 287 -26.67 -7.13 -13.19
C VAL A 287 -26.29 -7.99 -11.97
N ILE A 288 -25.37 -8.93 -12.16
CA ILE A 288 -24.89 -9.85 -11.12
C ILE A 288 -23.71 -9.20 -10.39
N HIS A 289 -23.95 -8.69 -9.18
CA HIS A 289 -22.95 -8.72 -8.12
C HIS A 289 -22.59 -10.19 -7.87
N TRP A 290 -21.30 -10.51 -7.81
CA TRP A 290 -20.71 -11.84 -7.56
C TRP A 290 -21.65 -12.82 -6.85
N ALA A 291 -22.31 -13.67 -7.63
CA ALA A 291 -23.09 -14.80 -7.15
C ALA A 291 -22.15 -15.98 -6.89
N LEU A 292 -21.82 -16.22 -5.63
CA LEU A 292 -21.48 -17.56 -5.15
C LEU A 292 -22.80 -18.21 -4.74
N LEU A 293 -23.25 -19.18 -5.54
CA LEU A 293 -24.41 -20.04 -5.25
C LEU A 293 -24.11 -21.07 -4.14
N PRO A 294 -25.15 -21.67 -3.53
CA PRO A 294 -25.09 -22.32 -2.21
C PRO A 294 -24.92 -23.84 -2.26
N ALA A 295 -24.26 -24.38 -1.23
CA ALA A 295 -24.70 -25.43 -0.29
C ALA A 295 -23.50 -25.80 0.60
#